data_AF-A0AB38RB50-F1
#
_entry.id   AF-A0AB38RB50-F1
#
_cell.length_a   1.000
_cell.length_b   1.000
_cell.length_c   1.000
_cell.angle_alpha   90.00
_cell.angle_beta   90.00
_cell.angle_gamma   90.00
#
_symmetry.space_group_name_H-M   'P 1'
#
loop_
_entity.id
_entity.type
_entity.pdbx_description
1 polymer ?
#
loop_
_entity_poly.entity_id
_entity_poly.type
_entity_poly.pdbx_seq_one_letter_code
_entity_poly.pdbx_strand_id
1 'polypeptide(L)'
;MTTSESPTAVGSGTAATDKFLQERVSADTPPERVSAIAKDVLEALAGVIDKHGITYPEYRVLKQWLIDIGQFGEWPLWLDVFLEHNVEEVAYRGQHGTKGSIEGPYYVADAKTLPAKCELPMRDNEVGSKLVFEGQVRDLDGKGLGGATVELWHADDEGYYSHFAPHIPDGNLRGTIVADDEGRFEITTIQPAPYQIPTDGPTGWFIEKAGWHPWRPAHLHLMVKAPGKRAITTQLYFKDGEWIENDVATATKPELILDPKPGADGTNRVTYDFVLDPA
;
A
#
# COMPACT_ATOMS: atom_id res chain seq x y z
N MET A 1 -7.50 30.88 7.18
CA MET A 1 -6.61 29.91 6.53
C MET A 1 -5.57 29.52 7.56
N THR A 2 -5.85 28.50 8.36
CA THR A 2 -4.82 27.78 9.09
C THR A 2 -4.11 26.92 8.05
N THR A 3 -2.93 27.33 7.61
CA THR A 3 -2.05 26.50 6.81
C THR A 3 -1.60 25.34 7.70
N SER A 4 -2.27 24.19 7.61
CA SER A 4 -1.70 22.96 8.15
C SER A 4 -0.44 22.66 7.33
N GLU A 5 0.71 22.60 7.98
CA GLU A 5 1.94 22.22 7.31
C GLU A 5 1.82 20.78 6.80
N SER A 6 2.18 20.59 5.52
CA SER A 6 2.29 19.25 4.92
C SER A 6 3.30 18.41 5.71
N PRO A 7 3.06 17.10 5.89
CA PRO A 7 4.01 16.21 6.53
C PRO A 7 5.34 16.20 5.76
N THR A 8 6.45 16.16 6.48
CA THR A 8 7.79 16.04 5.89
C THR A 8 8.15 14.58 5.64
N ALA A 9 9.09 14.35 4.73
CA ALA A 9 9.75 13.06 4.54
C ALA A 9 10.26 12.47 5.86
N VAL A 10 11.01 13.26 6.64
CA VAL A 10 11.51 12.83 7.95
C VAL A 10 10.38 12.45 8.90
N GLY A 11 9.30 13.25 8.95
CA GLY A 11 8.18 12.99 9.86
C GLY A 11 7.45 11.70 9.53
N SER A 12 7.07 11.53 8.26
CA SER A 12 6.35 10.35 7.78
C SER A 12 7.24 9.09 7.77
N GLY A 13 8.51 9.21 7.38
CA GLY A 13 9.51 8.14 7.42
C GLY A 13 9.83 7.68 8.85
N THR A 14 10.01 8.61 9.79
CA THR A 14 10.23 8.26 11.21
C THR A 14 9.03 7.50 11.77
N ALA A 15 7.79 7.96 11.50
CA ALA A 15 6.58 7.26 11.93
C ALA A 15 6.49 5.84 11.36
N ALA A 16 6.83 5.65 10.08
CA ALA A 16 6.92 4.32 9.48
C ALA A 16 8.01 3.47 10.14
N THR A 17 9.23 3.98 10.29
CA THR A 17 10.36 3.24 10.89
C THR A 17 10.13 2.88 12.34
N ASP A 18 9.56 3.77 13.15
CA ASP A 18 9.29 3.51 14.57
C ASP A 18 8.35 2.31 14.76
N LYS A 19 7.38 2.14 13.85
CA LYS A 19 6.54 0.94 13.81
C LYS A 19 7.39 -0.33 13.62
N PHE A 20 8.26 -0.35 12.61
CA PHE A 20 9.12 -1.51 12.33
C PHE A 20 10.19 -1.76 13.41
N LEU A 21 10.64 -0.74 14.13
CA LEU A 21 11.59 -0.91 15.25
C LEU A 21 10.95 -1.62 16.46
N GLN A 22 9.65 -1.47 16.65
CA GLN A 22 8.91 -2.15 17.71
C GLN A 22 8.57 -3.61 17.36
N GLU A 23 8.59 -3.95 16.07
CA GLU A 23 8.26 -5.27 15.53
C GLU A 23 9.54 -5.98 15.02
N ARG A 24 10.33 -6.54 15.92
CA ARG A 24 11.49 -7.34 15.50
C ARG A 24 11.03 -8.60 14.75
N VAL A 25 11.20 -8.60 13.44
CA VAL A 25 10.87 -9.74 12.57
C VAL A 25 12.00 -10.76 12.51
N SER A 26 11.64 -12.03 12.34
CA SER A 26 12.57 -13.15 12.12
C SER A 26 12.01 -14.11 11.09
N ALA A 27 12.90 -14.76 10.33
CA ALA A 27 12.56 -15.84 9.42
C ALA A 27 13.51 -17.03 9.67
N ASP A 28 13.01 -18.25 9.51
CA ASP A 28 13.79 -19.50 9.68
C ASP A 28 14.69 -19.79 8.47
N THR A 29 15.41 -18.76 7.98
CA THR A 29 16.24 -18.87 6.78
C THR A 29 17.54 -19.60 7.11
N PRO A 30 17.82 -20.77 6.49
CA PRO A 30 19.05 -21.50 6.77
C PRO A 30 20.31 -20.72 6.36
N PRO A 31 21.45 -20.88 7.05
CA PRO A 31 22.70 -20.16 6.73
C PRO A 31 23.15 -20.30 5.26
N GLU A 32 22.98 -21.49 4.68
CA GLU A 32 23.32 -21.76 3.27
C GLU A 32 22.45 -20.95 2.30
N ARG A 33 21.18 -20.72 2.64
CA ARG A 33 20.26 -19.90 1.84
C ARG A 33 20.64 -18.43 1.94
N VAL A 34 20.97 -17.94 3.13
CA VAL A 34 21.47 -16.56 3.32
C VAL A 34 22.75 -16.34 2.51
N SER A 35 23.69 -17.28 2.58
CA SER A 35 24.96 -17.22 1.85
C SER A 35 24.76 -17.15 0.33
N ALA A 36 23.87 -18.00 -0.22
CA ALA A 36 23.56 -17.99 -1.64
C ALA A 36 22.95 -16.66 -2.10
N ILE A 37 21.95 -16.14 -1.38
CA ILE A 37 21.31 -14.86 -1.70
C ILE A 37 22.32 -13.71 -1.61
N ALA A 38 23.12 -13.65 -0.53
CA ALA A 38 24.10 -12.59 -0.34
C ALA A 38 25.15 -12.59 -1.44
N LYS A 39 25.61 -13.77 -1.87
CA LYS A 39 26.55 -13.91 -2.98
C LYS A 39 25.98 -13.34 -4.27
N ASP A 40 24.77 -13.76 -4.65
CA ASP A 40 24.16 -13.34 -5.92
C ASP A 40 23.87 -11.83 -5.94
N VAL A 41 23.44 -11.25 -4.80
CA VAL A 41 23.23 -9.80 -4.66
C VAL A 41 24.55 -9.04 -4.84
N LEU A 42 25.64 -9.47 -4.18
CA LEU A 42 26.93 -8.82 -4.31
C LEU A 42 27.51 -8.95 -5.73
N GLU A 43 27.34 -10.11 -6.37
CA GLU A 43 27.74 -10.32 -7.76
C GLU A 43 26.94 -9.43 -8.72
N ALA A 44 25.63 -9.30 -8.53
CA ALA A 44 24.79 -8.40 -9.34
C ALA A 44 25.22 -6.93 -9.19
N LEU A 45 25.45 -6.47 -7.95
CA LEU A 45 25.94 -5.10 -7.70
C LEU A 45 27.32 -4.86 -8.33
N ALA A 46 28.24 -5.82 -8.22
CA ALA A 46 29.54 -5.75 -8.87
C ALA A 46 29.41 -5.66 -10.41
N GLY A 47 28.50 -6.44 -10.99
CA GLY A 47 28.18 -6.37 -12.42
C GLY A 47 27.64 -5.01 -12.86
N VAL A 48 26.80 -4.37 -12.04
CA VAL A 48 26.30 -3.00 -12.32
C VAL A 48 27.44 -1.98 -12.23
N ILE A 49 28.31 -2.09 -11.23
CA ILE A 49 29.48 -1.21 -11.06
C ILE A 49 30.39 -1.27 -12.30
N ASP A 50 30.73 -2.48 -12.76
CA ASP A 50 31.57 -2.67 -13.93
C ASP A 50 30.90 -2.17 -15.22
N LYS A 51 29.65 -2.60 -15.45
CA LYS A 51 28.88 -2.24 -16.65
C LYS A 51 28.76 -0.73 -16.88
N HIS A 52 28.56 0.03 -15.81
CA HIS A 52 28.35 1.47 -15.89
C HIS A 52 29.62 2.29 -15.58
N GLY A 53 30.73 1.61 -15.26
CA GLY A 53 31.99 2.28 -14.91
C GLY A 53 31.86 3.18 -13.69
N ILE A 54 31.13 2.74 -12.65
CA ILE A 54 30.85 3.56 -11.46
C ILE A 54 32.16 4.03 -10.82
N THR A 55 32.27 5.33 -10.66
CA THR A 55 33.47 6.00 -10.17
C THR A 55 33.51 6.08 -8.64
N TYR A 56 34.69 6.32 -8.08
CA TYR A 56 34.83 6.57 -6.63
C TYR A 56 34.00 7.76 -6.11
N PRO A 57 33.93 8.91 -6.81
CA PRO A 57 33.01 9.98 -6.45
C PRO A 57 31.54 9.52 -6.37
N GLU A 58 31.03 8.80 -7.37
CA GLU A 58 29.65 8.28 -7.37
C GLU A 58 29.42 7.28 -6.23
N TYR A 59 30.38 6.39 -5.97
CA TYR A 59 30.31 5.47 -4.83
C TYR A 59 30.24 6.21 -3.48
N ARG A 60 30.94 7.35 -3.32
CA ARG A 60 30.82 8.18 -2.11
C ARG A 60 29.45 8.82 -1.98
N VAL A 61 28.85 9.26 -3.08
CA VAL A 61 27.47 9.78 -3.11
C VAL A 61 26.48 8.69 -2.71
N LEU A 62 26.57 7.50 -3.31
CA LEU A 62 25.73 6.35 -2.95
C LEU A 62 25.82 6.02 -1.46
N LYS A 63 27.03 6.00 -0.90
CA LYS A 63 27.23 5.73 0.53
C LYS A 63 26.55 6.76 1.42
N GLN A 64 26.67 8.05 1.08
CA GLN A 64 26.01 9.11 1.84
C GLN A 64 24.50 8.98 1.74
N TRP A 65 23.97 8.76 0.54
CA TRP A 65 22.54 8.59 0.31
C TRP A 65 21.95 7.39 1.10
N LEU A 66 22.66 6.26 1.20
CA LEU A 66 22.25 5.12 2.04
C LEU A 66 22.20 5.48 3.54
N ILE A 67 23.10 6.34 4.01
CA ILE A 67 23.07 6.87 5.39
C ILE A 67 21.86 7.78 5.57
N ASP A 68 21.61 8.66 4.59
CA ASP A 68 20.50 9.61 4.63
C ASP A 68 19.15 8.88 4.66
N ILE A 69 18.96 7.79 3.89
CA ILE A 69 17.77 6.92 3.97
C ILE A 69 17.51 6.46 5.40
N GLY A 70 18.56 6.03 6.11
CA GLY A 70 18.44 5.61 7.52
C GLY A 70 18.13 6.77 8.46
N GLN A 71 18.73 7.94 8.24
CA GLN A 71 18.51 9.13 9.09
C GLN A 71 17.13 9.75 8.91
N PHE A 72 16.54 9.63 7.71
CA PHE A 72 15.18 10.09 7.41
C PHE A 72 14.11 9.03 7.76
N GLY A 73 14.52 7.82 8.15
CA GLY A 73 13.59 6.73 8.41
C GLY A 73 12.89 6.21 7.16
N GLU A 74 13.51 6.32 5.99
CA GLU A 74 12.87 5.99 4.71
C GLU A 74 13.14 4.57 4.21
N TRP A 75 13.77 3.70 5.02
CA TRP A 75 13.96 2.30 4.61
C TRP A 75 12.65 1.60 4.25
N PRO A 76 11.55 1.70 5.03
CA PRO A 76 10.28 1.12 4.63
C PRO A 76 9.77 1.69 3.30
N LEU A 77 9.69 3.01 3.19
CA LEU A 77 9.22 3.68 1.97
C LEU A 77 10.03 3.26 0.73
N TRP A 78 11.36 3.28 0.82
CA TRP A 78 12.22 2.97 -0.31
C TRP A 78 12.11 1.50 -0.75
N LEU A 79 12.09 0.56 0.21
CA LEU A 79 11.94 -0.86 -0.08
C LEU A 79 10.57 -1.19 -0.66
N ASP A 80 9.51 -0.57 -0.15
CA ASP A 80 8.14 -0.82 -0.58
C ASP A 80 7.89 -0.26 -1.99
N VAL A 81 8.46 0.90 -2.32
CA VAL A 81 8.37 1.49 -3.66
C VAL A 81 9.15 0.68 -4.69
N PHE A 82 10.38 0.23 -4.39
CA PHE A 82 11.28 -0.31 -5.43
C PHE A 82 11.49 -1.82 -5.39
N LEU A 83 11.05 -2.54 -4.35
CA LEU A 83 11.29 -3.98 -4.21
C LEU A 83 10.05 -4.81 -3.86
N GLU A 84 9.12 -4.29 -3.05
CA GLU A 84 8.01 -5.10 -2.51
C GLU A 84 7.14 -5.74 -3.59
N HIS A 85 6.96 -5.10 -4.75
CA HIS A 85 6.21 -5.67 -5.87
C HIS A 85 6.81 -7.02 -6.36
N ASN A 86 8.13 -7.20 -6.31
CA ASN A 86 8.77 -8.48 -6.65
C ASN A 86 8.55 -9.54 -5.55
N VAL A 87 8.50 -9.11 -4.28
CA VAL A 87 8.24 -9.98 -3.13
C VAL A 87 6.79 -10.47 -3.18
N GLU A 88 5.86 -9.56 -3.47
CA GLU A 88 4.45 -9.86 -3.70
C GLU A 88 4.29 -10.87 -4.83
N GLU A 89 4.92 -10.63 -6.00
CA GLU A 89 4.85 -11.58 -7.10
C GLU A 89 5.28 -12.99 -6.70
N VAL A 90 6.35 -13.12 -5.90
CA VAL A 90 6.80 -14.42 -5.39
C VAL A 90 5.80 -14.99 -4.38
N ALA A 91 5.28 -14.18 -3.47
CA ALA A 91 4.36 -14.59 -2.40
C ALA A 91 2.98 -15.03 -2.93
N TYR A 92 2.57 -14.54 -4.10
CA TYR A 92 1.30 -14.88 -4.75
C TYR A 92 1.45 -15.84 -5.94
N ARG A 93 2.65 -16.36 -6.23
CA ARG A 93 2.83 -17.42 -7.25
C ARG A 93 1.99 -18.65 -6.89
N GLY A 94 1.21 -19.11 -7.87
CA GLY A 94 0.35 -20.28 -7.73
C GLY A 94 -0.92 -20.05 -6.91
N GLN A 95 -1.22 -18.81 -6.52
CA GLN A 95 -2.50 -18.45 -5.93
C GLN A 95 -3.55 -18.24 -7.03
N HIS A 96 -4.79 -18.64 -6.77
CA HIS A 96 -5.88 -18.66 -7.73
C HIS A 96 -7.00 -17.67 -7.43
N GLY A 97 -7.05 -17.15 -6.20
CA GLY A 97 -7.99 -16.13 -5.76
C GLY A 97 -7.71 -14.76 -6.36
N THR A 98 -8.23 -13.73 -5.69
CA THR A 98 -8.00 -12.32 -6.05
C THR A 98 -6.50 -12.02 -6.14
N LYS A 99 -6.11 -11.11 -7.04
CA LYS A 99 -4.70 -10.71 -7.17
C LYS A 99 -4.25 -9.90 -5.95
N GLY A 100 -3.09 -10.24 -5.42
CA GLY A 100 -2.41 -9.42 -4.41
C GLY A 100 -1.82 -8.15 -5.01
N SER A 101 -1.44 -7.23 -4.14
CA SER A 101 -0.59 -6.07 -4.42
C SER A 101 0.18 -5.72 -3.14
N ILE A 102 1.12 -4.78 -3.23
CA ILE A 102 1.99 -4.40 -2.12
C ILE A 102 1.17 -3.87 -0.92
N GLU A 103 1.64 -4.13 0.31
CA GLU A 103 1.05 -3.54 1.52
C GLU A 103 1.35 -2.04 1.58
N GLY A 104 2.60 -1.68 1.26
CA GLY A 104 3.12 -0.35 1.45
C GLY A 104 3.29 0.05 2.93
N PRO A 105 3.86 1.22 3.19
CA PRO A 105 4.35 1.56 4.53
C PRO A 105 3.26 2.05 5.49
N TYR A 106 2.01 2.20 5.03
CA TYR A 106 0.95 2.93 5.74
C TYR A 106 -0.15 2.07 6.36
N TYR A 107 0.01 0.74 6.38
CA TYR A 107 -0.88 -0.13 7.14
C TYR A 107 -0.75 0.13 8.66
N VAL A 108 -1.87 0.15 9.37
CA VAL A 108 -1.93 0.27 10.84
C VAL A 108 -2.91 -0.78 11.34
N ALA A 109 -2.45 -1.67 12.21
CA ALA A 109 -3.26 -2.73 12.79
C ALA A 109 -4.30 -2.17 13.77
N ASP A 110 -5.26 -3.02 14.15
CA ASP A 110 -6.28 -2.73 15.16
C ASP A 110 -7.15 -1.49 14.86
N ALA A 111 -7.39 -1.21 13.57
CA ALA A 111 -8.36 -0.22 13.15
C ALA A 111 -9.76 -0.55 13.68
N LYS A 112 -10.59 0.49 13.87
CA LYS A 112 -11.95 0.38 14.43
C LYS A 112 -12.76 -0.70 13.68
N THR A 113 -13.32 -1.64 14.44
CA THR A 113 -14.23 -2.67 13.88
C THR A 113 -15.59 -2.06 13.53
N LEU A 114 -16.10 -2.37 12.34
CA LEU A 114 -17.34 -1.85 11.79
C LEU A 114 -18.24 -3.00 11.28
N PRO A 115 -19.58 -2.82 11.28
CA PRO A 115 -20.51 -3.82 10.74
C PRO A 115 -20.41 -3.89 9.20
N ALA A 116 -20.95 -4.96 8.61
CA ALA A 116 -20.92 -5.23 7.17
C ALA A 116 -21.38 -4.06 6.30
N LYS A 117 -22.38 -3.29 6.76
CA LYS A 117 -22.81 -2.03 6.14
C LYS A 117 -22.41 -0.85 7.02
N CYS A 118 -21.47 -0.05 6.56
CA CYS A 118 -20.90 1.04 7.36
C CYS A 118 -20.42 2.23 6.52
N GLU A 119 -20.07 3.31 7.20
CA GLU A 119 -19.26 4.42 6.67
C GLU A 119 -17.91 4.39 7.41
N LEU A 120 -16.79 4.59 6.70
CA LEU A 120 -15.48 4.68 7.35
C LEU A 120 -15.44 5.90 8.29
N PRO A 121 -14.62 5.88 9.35
CA PRO A 121 -14.33 7.09 10.12
C PRO A 121 -13.79 8.16 9.18
N MET A 122 -14.39 9.34 9.21
CA MET A 122 -14.01 10.47 8.37
C MET A 122 -14.24 11.78 9.14
N ARG A 123 -13.61 12.87 8.69
CA ARG A 123 -13.84 14.20 9.25
C ARG A 123 -15.28 14.66 8.98
N ASP A 124 -15.86 15.49 9.84
CA ASP A 124 -17.22 16.04 9.65
C ASP A 124 -17.37 16.79 8.31
N ASN A 125 -16.27 17.35 7.82
CA ASN A 125 -16.15 18.07 6.55
C ASN A 125 -15.15 17.39 5.60
N GLU A 126 -15.11 16.05 5.59
CA GLU A 126 -14.25 15.27 4.70
C GLU A 126 -14.44 15.69 3.25
N VAL A 127 -13.36 16.14 2.62
CA VAL A 127 -13.34 16.53 1.21
C VAL A 127 -13.12 15.27 0.37
N GLY A 128 -13.74 15.23 -0.80
CA GLY A 128 -13.61 14.12 -1.74
C GLY A 128 -14.95 13.65 -2.28
N SER A 129 -14.91 12.92 -3.38
CA SER A 129 -16.11 12.34 -3.98
C SER A 129 -16.54 11.10 -3.20
N LYS A 130 -17.78 11.06 -2.69
CA LYS A 130 -18.29 9.87 -2.00
C LYS A 130 -18.28 8.63 -2.91
N LEU A 131 -17.88 7.51 -2.31
CA LEU A 131 -17.79 6.20 -2.94
C LEU A 131 -18.48 5.16 -2.06
N VAL A 132 -19.40 4.39 -2.63
CA VAL A 132 -19.92 3.16 -2.02
C VAL A 132 -19.19 1.98 -2.62
N PHE A 133 -18.36 1.33 -1.82
CA PHE A 133 -17.61 0.13 -2.14
C PHE A 133 -18.31 -1.10 -1.56
N GLU A 134 -18.85 -1.96 -2.40
CA GLU A 134 -19.60 -3.14 -1.99
C GLU A 134 -19.06 -4.41 -2.63
N GLY A 135 -19.40 -5.57 -2.08
CA GLY A 135 -18.91 -6.84 -2.61
C GLY A 135 -19.19 -8.01 -1.71
N GLN A 136 -18.63 -9.16 -2.08
CA GLN A 136 -18.72 -10.40 -1.33
C GLN A 136 -17.36 -11.09 -1.24
N VAL A 137 -16.98 -11.50 -0.03
CA VAL A 137 -15.84 -12.38 0.23
C VAL A 137 -16.29 -13.83 0.06
N ARG A 138 -15.60 -14.57 -0.80
CA ARG A 138 -15.93 -15.94 -1.20
C ARG A 138 -14.68 -16.81 -1.26
N ASP A 139 -14.87 -18.12 -1.31
CA ASP A 139 -13.79 -19.05 -1.68
C ASP A 139 -13.78 -19.38 -3.18
N LEU A 140 -12.80 -20.20 -3.59
CA LEU A 140 -12.62 -20.65 -4.98
C LEU A 140 -13.84 -21.41 -5.55
N ASP A 141 -14.68 -21.99 -4.69
CA ASP A 141 -15.92 -22.68 -5.09
C ASP A 141 -17.12 -21.70 -5.18
N GLY A 142 -16.90 -20.41 -4.89
CA GLY A 142 -17.91 -19.36 -4.90
C GLY A 142 -18.77 -19.29 -3.65
N LYS A 143 -18.46 -20.07 -2.60
CA LYS A 143 -19.19 -20.03 -1.34
C LYS A 143 -18.85 -18.76 -0.57
N GLY A 144 -19.88 -18.02 -0.16
CA GLY A 144 -19.74 -16.85 0.70
C GLY A 144 -19.09 -17.19 2.05
N LEU A 145 -18.16 -16.34 2.48
CA LEU A 145 -17.37 -16.53 3.70
C LEU A 145 -17.87 -15.59 4.80
N GLY A 146 -18.90 -16.05 5.52
CA GLY A 146 -19.46 -15.30 6.62
C GLY A 146 -18.46 -15.02 7.75
N GLY A 147 -18.50 -13.79 8.28
CA GLY A 147 -17.55 -13.34 9.30
C GLY A 147 -16.13 -13.10 8.81
N ALA A 148 -15.90 -13.07 7.49
CA ALA A 148 -14.67 -12.56 6.91
C ALA A 148 -14.45 -11.09 7.31
N THR A 149 -13.20 -10.67 7.43
CA THR A 149 -12.84 -9.27 7.69
C THR A 149 -12.24 -8.63 6.45
N VAL A 150 -12.69 -7.42 6.14
CA VAL A 150 -12.10 -6.53 5.12
C VAL A 150 -11.52 -5.33 5.85
N GLU A 151 -10.21 -5.33 6.05
CA GLU A 151 -9.50 -4.16 6.56
C GLU A 151 -9.23 -3.21 5.40
N LEU A 152 -9.65 -1.96 5.54
CA LEU A 152 -9.57 -0.93 4.50
C LEU A 152 -8.86 0.30 5.05
N TRP A 153 -7.87 0.80 4.30
CA TRP A 153 -7.25 2.11 4.54
C TRP A 153 -6.91 2.80 3.23
N HIS A 154 -6.96 4.13 3.20
CA HIS A 154 -6.55 4.92 2.05
C HIS A 154 -6.25 6.37 2.44
N ALA A 155 -5.65 7.11 1.50
CA ALA A 155 -5.42 8.55 1.63
C ALA A 155 -6.73 9.35 1.51
N ASP A 156 -6.71 10.58 2.01
CA ASP A 156 -7.76 11.55 1.75
C ASP A 156 -7.64 12.21 0.35
N ASP A 157 -8.47 13.22 0.07
CA ASP A 157 -8.49 13.97 -1.19
C ASP A 157 -7.24 14.86 -1.40
N GLU A 158 -6.40 15.00 -0.37
CA GLU A 158 -5.11 15.70 -0.43
C GLU A 158 -3.91 14.72 -0.48
N GLY A 159 -4.17 13.41 -0.47
CA GLY A 159 -3.13 12.38 -0.49
C GLY A 159 -2.56 12.04 0.88
N TYR A 160 -3.20 12.42 1.99
CA TYR A 160 -2.70 12.17 3.34
C TYR A 160 -3.32 10.95 4.02
N TYR A 161 -2.46 10.18 4.70
CA TYR A 161 -2.84 9.05 5.54
C TYR A 161 -2.86 9.47 7.02
N SER A 162 -3.93 9.10 7.75
CA SER A 162 -3.95 9.20 9.22
C SER A 162 -2.79 8.41 9.85
N HIS A 163 -2.33 8.86 11.02
CA HIS A 163 -1.09 8.45 11.72
C HIS A 163 0.22 8.93 11.08
N PHE A 164 0.22 9.26 9.78
CA PHE A 164 1.42 9.72 9.05
C PHE A 164 1.35 11.20 8.68
N ALA A 165 0.22 11.85 8.96
CA ALA A 165 -0.01 13.28 8.79
C ALA A 165 -0.56 13.89 10.10
N PRO A 166 0.20 14.75 10.81
CA PRO A 166 -0.19 15.25 12.15
C PRO A 166 -1.52 16.01 12.22
N HIS A 167 -1.99 16.55 11.08
CA HIS A 167 -3.22 17.32 10.99
C HIS A 167 -4.45 16.44 10.65
N ILE A 168 -4.24 15.15 10.39
CA ILE A 168 -5.30 14.18 10.11
C ILE A 168 -5.59 13.38 11.39
N PRO A 169 -6.86 13.27 11.83
CA PRO A 169 -7.21 12.47 12.99
C PRO A 169 -6.76 11.01 12.86
N ASP A 170 -6.31 10.43 13.96
CA ASP A 170 -6.02 8.99 14.03
C ASP A 170 -7.25 8.16 13.64
N GLY A 171 -7.03 7.12 12.84
CA GLY A 171 -8.10 6.28 12.30
C GLY A 171 -8.94 6.89 11.17
N ASN A 172 -8.68 8.13 10.73
CA ASN A 172 -9.36 8.71 9.57
C ASN A 172 -9.15 7.82 8.33
N LEU A 173 -10.24 7.47 7.64
CA LEU A 173 -10.30 6.62 6.46
C LEU A 173 -9.67 5.23 6.67
N ARG A 174 -9.84 4.67 7.89
CA ARG A 174 -9.38 3.32 8.26
C ARG A 174 -10.47 2.54 8.98
N GLY A 175 -10.60 1.24 8.70
CA GLY A 175 -11.53 0.39 9.44
C GLY A 175 -11.38 -1.10 9.15
N THR A 176 -11.85 -1.92 10.09
CA THR A 176 -11.94 -3.38 9.95
C THR A 176 -13.40 -3.79 9.84
N ILE A 177 -13.86 -4.07 8.62
CA ILE A 177 -15.27 -4.37 8.34
C ILE A 177 -15.49 -5.87 8.50
N VAL A 178 -16.45 -6.25 9.35
CA VAL A 178 -16.88 -7.65 9.49
C VAL A 178 -18.02 -7.90 8.52
N ALA A 179 -17.77 -8.74 7.51
CA ALA A 179 -18.75 -9.12 6.51
C ALA A 179 -19.93 -9.90 7.13
N ASP A 180 -21.10 -9.83 6.49
CA ASP A 180 -22.30 -10.52 6.96
C ASP A 180 -22.20 -12.05 6.86
N ASP A 181 -23.27 -12.77 7.20
CA ASP A 181 -23.30 -14.24 7.18
C ASP A 181 -23.09 -14.86 5.78
N GLU A 182 -23.32 -14.08 4.72
CA GLU A 182 -23.04 -14.47 3.33
C GLU A 182 -21.68 -13.96 2.86
N GLY A 183 -20.91 -13.27 3.69
CA GLY A 183 -19.62 -12.67 3.35
C GLY A 183 -19.74 -11.35 2.59
N ARG A 184 -20.92 -10.70 2.60
CA ARG A 184 -21.13 -9.43 1.90
C ARG A 184 -20.75 -8.22 2.77
N PHE A 185 -20.37 -7.13 2.12
CA PHE A 185 -20.10 -5.85 2.74
C PHE A 185 -20.56 -4.68 1.84
N GLU A 186 -20.82 -3.54 2.46
CA GLU A 186 -21.12 -2.25 1.83
C GLU A 186 -20.47 -1.13 2.66
N ILE A 187 -19.45 -0.50 2.09
CA ILE A 187 -18.60 0.47 2.77
C ILE A 187 -18.73 1.82 2.07
N THR A 188 -19.26 2.81 2.77
CA THR A 188 -19.25 4.19 2.30
C THR A 188 -17.94 4.86 2.73
N THR A 189 -17.25 5.46 1.78
CA THR A 189 -16.02 6.24 1.98
C THR A 189 -15.94 7.36 0.93
N ILE A 190 -14.76 7.92 0.70
CA ILE A 190 -14.44 8.79 -0.43
C ILE A 190 -13.51 8.07 -1.42
N GLN A 191 -13.54 8.47 -2.69
CA GLN A 191 -12.50 8.12 -3.64
C GLN A 191 -11.21 8.86 -3.26
N PRO A 192 -10.09 8.16 -3.03
CA PRO A 192 -8.82 8.79 -2.67
C PRO A 192 -8.24 9.58 -3.83
N ALA A 193 -7.42 10.59 -3.54
CA ALA A 193 -6.60 11.24 -4.54
C ALA A 193 -5.38 10.37 -4.94
N PRO A 194 -4.75 10.66 -6.09
CA PRO A 194 -3.38 10.20 -6.35
C PRO A 194 -2.45 10.57 -5.21
N TYR A 195 -1.49 9.69 -4.93
CA TYR A 195 -0.56 9.85 -3.82
C TYR A 195 0.82 10.26 -4.34
N GLN A 196 1.35 11.38 -3.84
CA GLN A 196 2.73 11.75 -4.07
C GLN A 196 3.59 11.23 -2.92
N ILE A 197 4.61 10.43 -3.24
CA ILE A 197 5.59 10.05 -2.22
C ILE A 197 6.34 11.31 -1.74
N PRO A 198 6.79 11.38 -0.47
CA PRO A 198 7.52 12.55 0.03
C PRO A 198 8.75 12.86 -0.83
N THR A 199 8.81 14.09 -1.33
CA THR A 199 9.88 14.53 -2.24
C THR A 199 11.02 15.26 -1.55
N ASP A 200 10.85 15.65 -0.29
CA ASP A 200 11.81 16.39 0.53
C ASP A 200 12.84 15.49 1.25
N GLY A 201 12.84 14.19 0.95
CA GLY A 201 13.76 13.19 1.50
C GLY A 201 14.51 12.37 0.45
N PRO A 202 15.43 11.48 0.88
CA PRO A 202 16.35 10.76 0.00
C PRO A 202 15.67 9.89 -1.06
N THR A 203 14.49 9.32 -0.80
CA THR A 203 13.69 8.61 -1.81
C THR A 203 13.23 9.56 -2.92
N GLY A 204 12.72 10.73 -2.54
CA GLY A 204 12.35 11.80 -3.44
C GLY A 204 13.51 12.32 -4.28
N TRP A 205 14.66 12.57 -3.64
CA TRP A 205 15.88 13.03 -4.32
C TRP A 205 16.36 12.01 -5.35
N PHE A 206 16.27 10.72 -5.03
CA PHE A 206 16.62 9.64 -5.96
C PHE A 206 15.74 9.66 -7.21
N ILE A 207 14.42 9.76 -7.03
CA ILE A 207 13.44 9.84 -8.14
C ILE A 207 13.69 11.08 -9.00
N GLU A 208 13.88 12.24 -8.38
CA GLU A 208 14.17 13.48 -9.10
C GLU A 208 15.44 13.35 -9.94
N LYS A 209 16.53 12.80 -9.36
CA LYS A 209 17.79 12.60 -10.08
C LYS A 209 17.70 11.56 -11.19
N ALA A 210 16.85 10.55 -11.03
CA ALA A 210 16.59 9.55 -12.07
C ALA A 210 15.67 10.09 -13.20
N GLY A 211 15.06 11.27 -13.02
CA GLY A 211 14.12 11.85 -13.98
C GLY A 211 12.76 11.14 -13.98
N TRP A 212 12.39 10.52 -12.87
CA TRP A 212 11.12 9.82 -12.68
C TRP A 212 10.07 10.72 -12.01
N HIS A 213 8.81 10.30 -11.96
CA HIS A 213 7.77 11.00 -11.21
C HIS A 213 7.51 10.31 -9.86
N PRO A 214 7.20 11.07 -8.79
CA PRO A 214 6.99 10.53 -7.44
C PRO A 214 5.53 10.13 -7.17
N TRP A 215 4.76 9.77 -8.20
CA TRP A 215 3.30 9.62 -8.08
C TRP A 215 2.84 8.17 -8.18
N ARG A 216 1.90 7.82 -7.30
CA ARG A 216 1.09 6.62 -7.34
C ARG A 216 -0.35 6.98 -7.75
N PRO A 217 -1.06 6.13 -8.50
CA PRO A 217 -2.46 6.34 -8.82
C PRO A 217 -3.32 6.35 -7.56
N ALA A 218 -4.55 6.89 -7.64
CA ALA A 218 -5.53 6.73 -6.58
C ALA A 218 -5.78 5.25 -6.28
N HIS A 219 -5.76 4.85 -5.00
CA HIS A 219 -5.90 3.45 -4.61
C HIS A 219 -6.52 3.26 -3.23
N LEU A 220 -7.33 2.21 -3.10
CA LEU A 220 -7.77 1.66 -1.83
C LEU A 220 -6.84 0.52 -1.43
N HIS A 221 -6.30 0.51 -0.21
CA HIS A 221 -5.61 -0.67 0.30
C HIS A 221 -6.57 -1.58 1.06
N LEU A 222 -6.43 -2.88 0.85
CA LEU A 222 -7.25 -3.87 1.54
C LEU A 222 -6.42 -5.04 2.07
N MET A 223 -6.77 -5.49 3.28
CA MET A 223 -6.34 -6.79 3.80
C MET A 223 -7.58 -7.61 4.13
N VAL A 224 -7.81 -8.70 3.38
CA VAL A 224 -9.01 -9.52 3.49
C VAL A 224 -8.65 -10.87 4.09
N LYS A 225 -9.36 -11.25 5.16
CA LYS A 225 -9.09 -12.46 5.95
C LYS A 225 -10.39 -13.24 6.18
N ALA A 226 -10.28 -14.56 6.23
CA ALA A 226 -11.37 -15.42 6.69
C ALA A 226 -10.79 -16.67 7.39
N PRO A 227 -11.50 -17.27 8.35
CA PRO A 227 -11.06 -18.50 9.00
C PRO A 227 -10.76 -19.62 8.00
N GLY A 228 -9.57 -20.23 8.12
CA GLY A 228 -9.15 -21.33 7.25
C GLY A 228 -8.82 -20.94 5.80
N LYS A 229 -8.71 -19.65 5.52
CA LYS A 229 -8.32 -19.12 4.20
C LYS A 229 -7.01 -18.36 4.31
N ARG A 230 -6.27 -18.33 3.21
CA ARG A 230 -5.11 -17.46 3.06
C ARG A 230 -5.58 -16.01 3.01
N ALA A 231 -5.01 -15.17 3.87
CA ALA A 231 -5.24 -13.74 3.82
C ALA A 231 -4.67 -13.15 2.52
N ILE A 232 -5.32 -12.12 2.01
CA ILE A 232 -4.84 -11.34 0.86
C ILE A 232 -4.65 -9.89 1.25
N THR A 233 -3.45 -9.38 0.97
CA THR A 233 -3.15 -7.96 0.91
C THR A 233 -3.21 -7.53 -0.55
N THR A 234 -4.01 -6.53 -0.85
CA THR A 234 -4.20 -6.03 -2.20
C THR A 234 -4.51 -4.54 -2.22
N GLN A 235 -4.55 -3.99 -3.44
CA GLN A 235 -4.95 -2.62 -3.70
C GLN A 235 -5.99 -2.62 -4.82
N LEU A 236 -6.88 -1.63 -4.81
CA LEU A 236 -7.82 -1.40 -5.89
C LEU A 236 -7.66 0.02 -6.42
N TYR A 237 -7.52 0.15 -7.74
CA TYR A 237 -7.27 1.39 -8.47
C TYR A 237 -8.51 1.86 -9.21
N PHE A 238 -8.49 3.05 -9.80
CA PHE A 238 -9.65 3.65 -10.47
C PHE A 238 -9.39 3.88 -11.95
N LYS A 239 -10.21 3.26 -12.81
CA LYS A 239 -10.13 3.39 -14.26
C LYS A 239 -10.05 4.85 -14.70
N ASP A 240 -9.22 5.10 -15.72
CA ASP A 240 -8.94 6.42 -16.27
C ASP A 240 -8.28 7.41 -15.26
N GLY A 241 -7.87 6.91 -14.09
CA GLY A 241 -7.13 7.66 -13.09
C GLY A 241 -5.70 7.97 -13.52
N GLU A 242 -5.19 9.12 -13.09
CA GLU A 242 -3.79 9.50 -13.32
C GLU A 242 -2.84 8.44 -12.75
N TRP A 243 -1.68 8.28 -13.41
CA TRP A 243 -0.57 7.43 -12.98
C TRP A 243 -0.82 5.91 -13.02
N ILE A 244 -1.98 5.43 -13.49
CA ILE A 244 -2.27 3.99 -13.57
C ILE A 244 -1.28 3.23 -14.46
N GLU A 245 -0.85 3.83 -15.57
CA GLU A 245 0.01 3.18 -16.55
C GLU A 245 1.50 3.26 -16.19
N ASN A 246 1.84 4.02 -15.15
CA ASN A 246 3.21 4.32 -14.77
C ASN A 246 3.39 4.52 -13.26
N ASP A 247 2.67 3.77 -12.41
CA ASP A 247 2.83 3.82 -10.95
C ASP A 247 4.31 3.71 -10.56
N VAL A 248 4.83 4.68 -9.79
CA VAL A 248 6.22 4.68 -9.34
C VAL A 248 6.58 3.42 -8.53
N ALA A 249 5.58 2.81 -7.87
CA ALA A 249 5.76 1.58 -7.10
C ALA A 249 5.57 0.29 -7.93
N THR A 250 5.23 0.41 -9.22
CA THR A 250 4.97 -0.73 -10.13
C THR A 250 3.95 -1.74 -9.55
N ALA A 251 2.96 -1.25 -8.79
CA ALA A 251 2.04 -2.11 -8.03
C ALA A 251 0.69 -2.36 -8.73
N THR A 252 0.39 -1.59 -9.77
CA THR A 252 -0.87 -1.67 -10.52
C THR A 252 -1.00 -2.97 -11.31
N LYS A 253 -2.19 -3.58 -11.25
CA LYS A 253 -2.57 -4.75 -12.06
C LYS A 253 -3.92 -4.53 -12.71
N PRO A 254 -4.14 -4.92 -13.97
CA PRO A 254 -5.42 -4.73 -14.66
C PRO A 254 -6.63 -5.31 -13.93
N GLU A 255 -6.47 -6.45 -13.25
CA GLU A 255 -7.53 -7.12 -12.47
C GLU A 255 -7.98 -6.34 -11.23
N LEU A 256 -7.21 -5.31 -10.86
CA LEU A 256 -7.41 -4.48 -9.68
C LEU A 256 -7.95 -3.08 -10.03
N ILE A 257 -8.29 -2.83 -11.30
CA ILE A 257 -8.82 -1.54 -11.75
C ILE A 257 -10.35 -1.54 -11.66
N LEU A 258 -10.89 -0.69 -10.79
CA LEU A 258 -12.31 -0.44 -10.59
C LEU A 258 -12.86 0.52 -11.63
N ASP A 259 -14.14 0.35 -12.00
CA ASP A 259 -14.88 1.29 -12.86
C ASP A 259 -16.18 1.75 -12.17
N PRO A 260 -16.09 2.63 -11.13
CA PRO A 260 -17.26 3.08 -10.39
C PRO A 260 -18.30 3.76 -11.27
N LYS A 261 -19.57 3.54 -10.97
CA LYS A 261 -20.71 4.13 -11.70
C LYS A 261 -21.56 4.98 -10.76
N PRO A 262 -22.14 6.09 -11.25
CA PRO A 262 -23.06 6.88 -10.43
C PRO A 262 -24.29 6.03 -10.07
N GLY A 263 -24.61 6.00 -8.77
CA GLY A 263 -25.83 5.42 -8.23
C GLY A 263 -27.06 6.29 -8.47
N ALA A 264 -28.23 5.80 -8.05
CA ALA A 264 -29.50 6.52 -8.21
C ALA A 264 -29.55 7.84 -7.42
N ASP A 265 -28.79 7.93 -6.33
CA ASP A 265 -28.61 9.11 -5.50
C ASP A 265 -27.47 10.03 -5.98
N GLY A 266 -26.80 9.66 -7.08
CA GLY A 266 -25.64 10.36 -7.63
C GLY A 266 -24.30 9.99 -6.97
N THR A 267 -24.29 9.17 -5.91
CA THR A 267 -23.05 8.69 -5.28
C THR A 267 -22.39 7.64 -6.15
N ASN A 268 -21.08 7.72 -6.38
CA ASN A 268 -20.39 6.66 -7.12
C ASN A 268 -20.44 5.34 -6.35
N ARG A 269 -20.77 4.25 -7.03
CA ARG A 269 -20.84 2.91 -6.46
C ARG A 269 -19.98 1.96 -7.28
N VAL A 270 -19.32 1.02 -6.62
CA VAL A 270 -18.55 -0.03 -7.28
C VAL A 270 -18.64 -1.33 -6.51
N THR A 271 -18.78 -2.43 -7.26
CA THR A 271 -18.80 -3.79 -6.71
C THR A 271 -17.48 -4.49 -7.01
N TYR A 272 -16.84 -5.06 -6.00
CA TYR A 272 -15.68 -5.93 -6.17
C TYR A 272 -15.72 -7.09 -5.19
N ASP A 273 -15.68 -8.32 -5.72
CA ASP A 273 -15.68 -9.52 -4.90
C ASP A 273 -14.25 -9.97 -4.59
N PHE A 274 -14.04 -10.47 -3.36
CA PHE A 274 -12.78 -11.06 -2.95
C PHE A 274 -12.90 -12.58 -2.97
N VAL A 275 -11.96 -13.24 -3.64
CA VAL A 275 -11.87 -14.70 -3.68
C VAL A 275 -10.61 -15.12 -2.94
N LEU A 276 -10.77 -15.92 -1.88
CA LEU A 276 -9.66 -16.36 -1.04
C LEU A 276 -9.27 -17.82 -1.30
N ASP A 277 -7.96 -18.04 -1.48
CA ASP A 277 -7.34 -19.35 -1.50
C ASP A 277 -7.45 -20.04 -0.11
N PRO A 278 -7.41 -21.39 -0.05
CA PRO A 278 -7.23 -22.10 1.22
C PRO A 278 -5.91 -21.70 1.90
N ALA A 279 -5.88 -21.77 3.24
CA ALA A 279 -4.70 -21.46 4.05
C ALA A 279 -3.51 -22.40 3.80
#